data_AF-A0A9D9VMK4-F1
#
_entry.id   AF-A0A9D9VMK4-F1
#
_cell.length_a   1.000
_cell.length_b   1.000
_cell.length_c   1.000
_cell.angle_alpha   90.00
_cell.angle_beta   90.00
_cell.angle_gamma   90.00
#
_symmetry.space_group_name_H-M   'P 1'
#
loop_
_entity.id
_entity.type
_entity.pdbx_description
1 polymer ?
#
loop_
_entity_poly.entity_id
_entity_poly.type
_entity_poly.pdbx_seq_one_letter_code
_entity_poly.pdbx_strand_id
1 'polypeptide(L)'
;MNNEWVFIDTHIPRQSRLGWLSDAGRLNVRTHPGRPPLLLKQLFKDRTRLESAHGICVVAGPGSFSSIRIGVLYANLLARLFHKPLRGVRVEEVSDLRTLYKQCIEDGQASAAYVAPIYDAEPNITLPKSV
;
A
#
# COMPACT_ATOMS: atom_id res chain seq x y z
N MET A 1 19.96 -7.41 -8.69
CA MET A 1 18.65 -6.73 -8.79
C MET A 1 18.14 -6.51 -7.37
N ASN A 2 17.54 -5.35 -7.09
CA ASN A 2 17.03 -5.06 -5.74
C ASN A 2 15.70 -5.81 -5.54
N ASN A 3 15.66 -6.83 -4.67
CA ASN A 3 14.45 -7.62 -4.42
C ASN A 3 13.53 -6.95 -3.38
N GLU A 4 13.54 -5.62 -3.30
CA GLU A 4 12.73 -4.87 -2.35
C GLU A 4 11.33 -4.61 -2.88
N TRP A 5 10.34 -4.72 -2.01
CA TRP A 5 8.95 -4.35 -2.31
C TRP A 5 8.55 -3.15 -1.47
N VAL A 6 7.92 -2.16 -2.11
CA VAL A 6 7.29 -1.05 -1.39
C VAL A 6 6.06 -1.60 -0.67
N PHE A 7 5.91 -1.31 0.61
CA PHE A 7 4.73 -1.69 1.38
C PHE A 7 3.91 -0.46 1.75
N ILE A 8 2.63 -0.44 1.37
CA ILE A 8 1.69 0.64 1.66
C ILE A 8 0.49 0.07 2.41
N ASP A 9 0.23 0.60 3.60
CA ASP A 9 -0.92 0.23 4.39
C ASP A 9 -1.57 1.48 5.01
N THR A 10 -2.86 1.64 4.76
CA THR A 10 -3.68 2.77 5.23
C THR A 10 -5.01 2.31 5.81
N HIS A 11 -5.15 1.02 6.18
CA HIS A 11 -6.44 0.48 6.61
C HIS A 11 -6.98 1.18 7.86
N ILE A 12 -6.08 1.60 8.76
CA ILE A 12 -6.42 2.32 9.99
C ILE A 12 -6.60 3.81 9.72
N PRO A 13 -7.75 4.41 10.10
CA PRO A 13 -7.94 5.85 10.02
C PRO A 13 -6.83 6.66 10.69
N ARG A 14 -6.38 7.73 10.04
CA ARG A 14 -5.35 8.66 10.56
C ARG A 14 -3.99 8.01 10.85
N GLN A 15 -3.74 6.84 10.28
CA GLN A 15 -2.48 6.14 10.39
C GLN A 15 -2.10 5.61 9.02
N SER A 16 -0.81 5.67 8.72
CA SER A 16 -0.25 5.02 7.54
C SER A 16 0.98 4.23 7.92
N ARG A 17 1.10 3.03 7.41
CA ARG A 17 2.29 2.20 7.51
C ARG A 17 2.93 2.18 6.14
N LEU A 18 4.17 2.65 6.06
CA LEU A 18 4.94 2.72 4.83
C LEU A 18 6.29 2.07 5.06
N GLY A 19 6.75 1.27 4.11
CA GLY A 19 8.08 0.69 4.23
C GLY A 19 8.58 -0.06 3.02
N TRP A 20 9.64 -0.80 3.27
CA TRP A 20 10.32 -1.65 2.30
C TRP A 20 10.42 -3.06 2.87
N LEU A 21 9.90 -4.04 2.12
CA LEU A 21 10.01 -5.46 2.43
C LEU A 21 11.22 -6.02 1.69
N SER A 22 12.08 -6.77 2.38
CA SER A 22 13.31 -7.34 1.81
C SER A 22 13.68 -8.66 2.47
N ASP A 23 14.44 -9.49 1.74
CA ASP A 23 14.85 -10.85 2.15
C ASP A 23 15.74 -10.86 3.41
N ALA A 24 16.49 -9.77 3.63
CA ALA A 24 17.47 -9.65 4.70
C ALA A 24 16.88 -9.42 6.11
N GLY A 25 15.58 -9.67 6.33
CA GLY A 25 14.90 -9.34 7.58
C GLY A 25 14.83 -7.84 7.88
N ARG A 26 15.23 -6.99 6.92
CA ARG A 26 15.12 -5.53 7.00
C ARG A 26 13.72 -5.13 6.55
N LEU A 27 12.77 -5.36 7.45
CA LEU A 27 11.41 -4.84 7.36
C LEU A 27 11.42 -3.42 7.91
N ASN A 28 11.72 -2.42 7.07
CA ASN A 28 11.69 -1.03 7.49
C ASN A 28 10.29 -0.47 7.22
N VAL A 29 9.31 -0.94 7.97
CA VAL A 29 7.93 -0.41 7.95
C VAL A 29 7.78 0.57 9.10
N ARG A 30 7.50 1.82 8.77
CA ARG A 30 7.28 2.90 9.73
C ARG A 30 5.81 3.26 9.77
N THR A 31 5.34 3.48 10.99
CA THR A 31 4.02 4.06 11.22
C THR A 31 4.13 5.57 11.24
N HIS A 32 3.33 6.24 10.42
CA HIS A 32 3.19 7.67 10.36
C HIS A 32 1.77 8.07 10.81
N PRO A 33 1.64 8.87 11.88
CA PRO A 33 0.34 9.42 12.27
C PRO A 33 -0.07 10.54 11.30
N GLY A 34 -1.37 10.74 11.17
CA GLY A 34 -1.95 11.85 10.40
C GLY A 34 -2.66 11.40 9.13
N ARG A 35 -2.96 12.38 8.26
CA ARG A 35 -3.80 12.12 7.08
C ARG A 35 -2.99 11.44 5.96
N PRO A 36 -3.58 10.47 5.24
CA PRO A 36 -2.93 9.75 4.14
C PRO A 36 -2.26 10.59 3.03
N PRO A 37 -2.66 11.84 2.70
CA PRO A 37 -1.93 12.64 1.71
C PRO A 37 -0.45 12.91 2.04
N LEU A 38 -0.04 12.78 3.31
CA LEU A 38 1.37 12.85 3.70
C LEU A 38 2.20 11.67 3.18
N LEU A 39 1.56 10.58 2.77
CA LEU A 39 2.19 9.32 2.36
C LEU A 39 3.00 9.50 1.07
N LEU A 40 2.48 10.26 0.09
CA LEU A 40 3.23 10.60 -1.13
C LEU A 40 4.52 11.36 -0.80
N LYS A 41 4.44 12.34 0.10
CA LYS A 41 5.65 13.10 0.50
C LYS A 41 6.71 12.19 1.10
N GLN A 42 6.33 11.16 1.87
CA GLN A 42 7.30 10.21 2.44
C GLN A 42 7.88 9.27 1.37
N LEU A 43 7.04 8.75 0.46
CA LEU A 43 7.48 7.90 -0.65
C LEU A 43 8.50 8.59 -1.55
N PHE A 44 8.25 9.87 -1.88
CA PHE A 44 9.10 10.63 -2.79
C PHE A 44 10.40 11.16 -2.17
N LYS A 45 10.56 11.08 -0.83
CA LYS A 45 11.88 11.36 -0.20
C LYS A 45 12.94 10.35 -0.65
N ASP A 46 12.53 9.12 -0.95
CA ASP A 46 13.39 8.01 -1.36
C ASP A 46 13.08 7.59 -2.81
N ARG A 47 12.87 8.57 -3.70
CA ARG A 47 12.47 8.34 -5.10
C ARG A 47 13.38 7.33 -5.82
N THR A 48 14.70 7.44 -5.67
CA THR A 48 15.66 6.51 -6.32
C THR A 48 15.45 5.06 -5.84
N ARG A 49 15.14 4.87 -4.55
CA ARG A 49 14.84 3.55 -4.01
C ARG A 49 13.52 3.00 -4.55
N LEU A 50 12.50 3.86 -4.69
CA LEU A 50 11.21 3.54 -5.29
C LEU A 50 11.35 3.09 -6.76
N GLU A 51 12.16 3.81 -7.55
CA GLU A 51 12.49 3.44 -8.92
C GLU A 51 13.24 2.10 -8.99
N SER A 52 14.11 1.81 -8.01
CA SER A 52 14.87 0.56 -7.95
C SER A 52 14.09 -0.64 -7.44
N ALA A 53 12.95 -0.42 -6.77
CA ALA A 53 12.18 -1.49 -6.14
C ALA A 53 11.67 -2.49 -7.16
N HIS A 54 11.51 -3.73 -6.73
CA HIS A 54 10.98 -4.80 -7.55
C HIS A 54 9.48 -4.61 -7.79
N GLY A 55 8.70 -4.31 -6.75
CA GLY A 55 7.24 -4.24 -6.83
C GLY A 55 6.61 -3.38 -5.74
N ILE A 56 5.28 -3.25 -5.80
CA ILE A 56 4.46 -2.53 -4.83
C ILE A 56 3.44 -3.50 -4.22
N CYS A 57 3.46 -3.61 -2.90
CA CYS A 57 2.51 -4.34 -2.09
C CYS A 57 1.63 -3.33 -1.35
N VAL A 58 0.30 -3.49 -1.46
CA VAL A 58 -0.67 -2.62 -0.79
C VAL A 58 -1.69 -3.43 -0.02
N VAL A 59 -2.01 -2.99 1.19
CA VAL A 59 -3.16 -3.51 1.94
C VAL A 59 -4.43 -2.93 1.32
N ALA A 60 -5.19 -3.78 0.64
CA ALA A 60 -6.41 -3.43 -0.06
C ALA A 60 -7.63 -3.31 0.89
N GLY A 61 -7.55 -3.89 2.09
CA GLY A 61 -8.59 -3.82 3.13
C GLY A 61 -8.87 -5.20 3.74
N PRO A 62 -9.96 -5.37 4.51
CA PRO A 62 -10.99 -4.37 4.81
C PRO A 62 -10.44 -3.16 5.58
N GLY A 63 -11.06 -2.00 5.41
CA GLY A 63 -10.73 -0.81 6.19
C GLY A 63 -11.55 0.41 5.78
N SER A 64 -11.40 1.49 6.54
CA SER A 64 -12.22 2.69 6.36
C SER A 64 -12.19 3.21 4.92
N PHE A 65 -13.38 3.56 4.40
CA PHE A 65 -13.58 3.97 3.01
C PHE A 65 -12.55 4.99 2.50
N SER A 66 -12.36 6.10 3.23
CA SER A 66 -11.45 7.16 2.80
C SER A 66 -9.99 6.74 2.87
N SER A 67 -9.58 6.02 3.92
CA SER A 67 -8.16 5.70 4.13
C SER A 67 -7.69 4.65 3.12
N ILE A 68 -8.43 3.54 2.98
CA ILE A 68 -8.11 2.46 2.04
C ILE A 68 -8.07 2.97 0.60
N ARG A 69 -9.02 3.82 0.18
CA ARG A 69 -9.02 4.39 -1.18
C ARG A 69 -7.75 5.16 -1.47
N ILE A 70 -7.23 5.91 -0.50
CA ILE A 70 -6.01 6.71 -0.72
C ILE A 70 -4.80 5.79 -0.87
N GLY A 71 -4.61 4.80 0.01
CA GLY A 71 -3.50 3.86 -0.10
C GLY A 71 -3.52 3.07 -1.41
N VAL A 72 -4.69 2.52 -1.77
CA VAL A 72 -4.88 1.75 -3.00
C VAL A 72 -4.72 2.63 -4.25
N LEU A 73 -5.24 3.86 -4.24
CA LEU A 73 -5.04 4.82 -5.33
C LEU A 73 -3.54 5.09 -5.55
N TYR A 74 -2.79 5.36 -4.49
CA TYR A 74 -1.36 5.62 -4.61
C TYR A 74 -0.59 4.40 -5.08
N ALA A 75 -0.90 3.20 -4.58
CA ALA A 75 -0.25 1.99 -5.05
C ALA A 75 -0.47 1.73 -6.54
N ASN A 76 -1.72 1.84 -7.02
CA ASN A 76 -2.04 1.73 -8.44
C ASN A 76 -1.30 2.77 -9.29
N LEU A 77 -1.31 4.05 -8.85
CA LEU A 77 -0.62 5.12 -9.56
C LEU A 77 0.87 4.85 -9.68
N LEU A 78 1.52 4.46 -8.59
CA LEU A 78 2.98 4.24 -8.55
C LEU A 78 3.37 3.01 -9.36
N ALA A 79 2.58 1.93 -9.28
CA ALA A 79 2.82 0.73 -10.06
C ALA A 79 2.77 1.04 -11.56
N ARG A 80 1.77 1.83 -11.98
CA ARG A 80 1.65 2.30 -13.36
C ARG A 80 2.80 3.24 -13.77
N LEU A 81 3.14 4.20 -12.92
CA LEU A 81 4.16 5.22 -13.22
C LEU A 81 5.57 4.61 -13.35
N PHE A 82 5.90 3.65 -12.49
CA PHE A 82 7.23 3.03 -12.45
C PHE A 82 7.29 1.65 -13.12
N HIS A 83 6.20 1.25 -13.80
CA HIS A 83 6.07 -0.06 -14.46
C HIS A 83 6.42 -1.23 -13.53
N LYS A 84 5.87 -1.19 -12.31
CA LYS A 84 6.15 -2.18 -11.26
C LYS A 84 5.01 -3.17 -11.11
N PRO A 85 5.31 -4.45 -10.83
CA PRO A 85 4.35 -5.39 -10.28
C PRO A 85 3.57 -4.80 -9.11
N LEU A 86 2.25 -5.00 -9.13
CA LEU A 86 1.35 -4.58 -8.07
C LEU A 86 0.69 -5.80 -7.43
N ARG A 87 0.75 -5.86 -6.10
CA ARG A 87 0.11 -6.91 -5.29
C ARG A 87 -0.79 -6.26 -4.25
N GLY A 88 -2.07 -6.62 -4.27
CA GLY A 88 -3.04 -6.25 -3.24
C GLY A 88 -3.18 -7.40 -2.24
N VAL A 89 -3.12 -7.10 -0.95
CA VAL A 89 -3.31 -8.08 0.12
C VAL A 89 -4.37 -7.62 1.12
N ARG A 90 -4.96 -8.56 1.83
CA ARG A 90 -5.91 -8.29 2.90
C ARG A 90 -5.20 -7.96 4.21
N VAL A 91 -5.89 -7.26 5.11
CA VAL A 91 -5.36 -6.93 6.46
C VAL A 91 -4.89 -8.18 7.20
N GLU A 92 -5.65 -9.28 7.08
CA GLU A 92 -5.35 -10.56 7.73
C GLU A 92 -4.00 -11.17 7.28
N GLU A 93 -3.54 -10.85 6.07
CA GLU A 93 -2.29 -11.37 5.50
C GLU A 93 -1.05 -10.60 6.00
N VAL A 94 -1.24 -9.51 6.75
CA VAL A 94 -0.16 -8.61 7.20
C VAL A 94 0.38 -8.97 8.59
N SER A 95 -0.11 -10.06 9.21
CA SER A 95 0.31 -10.50 10.54
C SER A 95 1.81 -10.83 10.61
N ASP A 96 2.38 -11.33 9.52
CA ASP A 96 3.81 -11.58 9.38
C ASP A 96 4.34 -11.00 8.05
N LEU A 97 5.05 -9.89 8.16
CA LEU A 97 5.64 -9.20 7.03
C LEU A 97 6.71 -10.03 6.30
N ARG A 98 7.33 -11.03 6.95
CA ARG A 98 8.30 -11.92 6.30
C ARG A 98 7.60 -12.92 5.40
N THR A 99 6.51 -13.50 5.87
CA THR A 99 5.63 -14.34 5.03
C THR A 99 5.06 -13.53 3.89
N LEU A 100 4.57 -12.32 4.15
CA LEU A 100 4.09 -11.40 3.12
C LEU A 100 5.16 -11.14 2.05
N TYR A 101 6.41 -10.89 2.45
CA TYR A 101 7.52 -10.69 1.52
C TYR A 101 7.74 -11.91 0.61
N LYS A 102 7.78 -13.13 1.17
CA LYS A 102 7.96 -14.36 0.39
C LYS A 102 6.88 -14.50 -0.66
N GLN A 103 5.62 -14.30 -0.27
CA GLN A 103 4.51 -14.34 -1.20
C GLN A 103 4.61 -13.25 -2.28
N CYS A 104 5.09 -12.05 -1.96
CA CYS A 104 5.33 -11.02 -2.98
C CYS A 104 6.38 -11.46 -4.01
N ILE A 105 7.40 -12.22 -3.61
CA ILE A 105 8.42 -12.73 -4.53
C ILE A 105 7.89 -13.89 -5.37
N GLU A 106 7.15 -14.82 -4.75
CA GLU A 106 6.54 -15.97 -5.41
C GLU A 106 5.45 -15.53 -6.42
N ASP A 107 4.56 -14.64 -5.99
CA ASP A 107 3.46 -14.10 -6.79
C ASP A 107 3.88 -12.91 -7.66
N GLY A 108 5.11 -12.42 -7.55
CA GLY A 108 5.58 -11.20 -8.24
C GLY A 108 5.51 -11.28 -9.77
N GLN A 109 5.40 -12.50 -10.31
CA GLN A 109 5.13 -12.80 -11.72
C GLN A 109 3.65 -12.57 -12.09
N ALA A 110 2.72 -12.71 -11.14
CA ALA A 110 1.29 -12.48 -11.29
C ALA A 110 0.93 -11.04 -10.84
N SER A 111 1.47 -10.05 -11.53
CA SER A 111 1.13 -8.65 -11.27
C SER A 111 -0.34 -8.37 -11.57
N ALA A 112 -1.07 -7.79 -10.61
CA ALA A 112 -2.38 -7.23 -10.88
C ALA A 112 -2.23 -5.98 -11.76
N ALA A 113 -3.05 -5.86 -12.82
CA ALA A 113 -3.14 -4.62 -13.59
C ALA A 113 -3.78 -3.48 -12.77
N TYR A 114 -4.59 -3.85 -11.78
CA TYR A 114 -5.31 -2.95 -10.89
C TYR A 114 -5.66 -3.66 -9.58
N VAL A 115 -5.53 -2.96 -8.46
CA VAL A 115 -6.03 -3.42 -7.15
C VAL A 115 -7.23 -2.58 -6.75
N ALA A 116 -8.36 -3.24 -6.47
CA ALA A 116 -9.55 -2.60 -5.95
C ALA A 116 -9.52 -2.50 -4.41
N PRO A 117 -10.00 -1.40 -3.82
CA PRO A 117 -10.13 -1.29 -2.38
C PRO A 117 -11.28 -2.16 -1.82
N ILE A 118 -11.08 -2.70 -0.62
CA ILE A 118 -12.04 -3.50 0.14
C ILE A 118 -12.44 -2.68 1.39
N TYR A 119 -13.72 -2.35 1.49
CA TYR A 119 -14.23 -1.51 2.58
C TYR A 119 -14.77 -2.37 3.74
N ASP A 120 -14.68 -1.84 4.96
CA ASP A 120 -15.29 -2.43 6.17
C ASP A 120 -16.68 -1.84 6.50
N ALA A 121 -17.05 -0.73 5.85
CA ALA A 121 -18.34 -0.07 6.00
C ALA A 121 -18.74 0.65 4.70
N GLU A 122 -20.04 0.85 4.51
CA GLU A 122 -20.55 1.69 3.43
C GLU A 122 -20.10 3.15 3.60
N PRO A 123 -19.85 3.88 2.50
CA PRO A 123 -19.51 5.29 2.58
C PRO A 123 -20.65 6.07 3.25
N ASN A 124 -20.30 6.88 4.27
CA ASN A 124 -21.21 7.84 4.89
C ASN A 124 -21.47 9.01 3.92
N ILE A 125 -22.32 8.79 2.92
CA ILE A 125 -22.75 9.83 1.97
C ILE A 125 -23.82 10.67 2.65
N THR A 126 -23.43 11.81 3.23
CA THR A 126 -24.40 12.79 3.72
C THR A 126 -25.03 13.53 2.55
N LEU A 127 -26.36 13.52 2.46
CA LEU A 127 -27.08 14.37 1.51
C LEU A 127 -26.75 15.85 1.80
N PRO A 128 -26.60 16.69 0.75
CA PRO A 128 -26.41 18.11 0.96
C PRO A 128 -27.57 18.69 1.78
N LYS A 129 -27.28 19.57 2.74
CA LYS A 129 -28.32 20.29 3.47
C LYS A 129 -29.06 21.18 2.49
N SER A 130 -30.38 21.04 2.41
CA SER A 130 -31.24 21.98 1.70
C SER A 130 -30.99 23.37 2.27
N VAL A 131 -30.54 24.30 1.42
CA VAL A 131 -30.43 25.73 1.73
C VAL A 131 -31.76 26.38 1.46
#